data_AF-A0A2N9J4Y1-F1
#
_entry.id   AF-A0A2N9J4Y1-F1
#
_cell.length_a   1.000
_cell.length_b   1.000
_cell.length_c   1.000
_cell.angle_alpha   90.00
_cell.angle_beta   90.00
_cell.angle_gamma   90.00
#
_symmetry.space_group_name_H-M   'P 1'
#
loop_
_entity.id
_entity.type
_entity.pdbx_description
1 polymer ?
#
loop_
_entity_poly.entity_id
_entity_poly.type
_entity_poly.pdbx_seq_one_letter_code
_entity_poly.pdbx_strand_id
1 'polypeptide(L)'
;MDISLKGFVNFITYTMKLLKILAASFVALPVIVTLILFLRNPPADRVGGVSEARALENAAHNRTALHAGSEDASSQPTDMPIDKLLGGLLAPGFDEVSCLSSGLDNRVLTLASAFLYALLTNRVLLVDQGKDMADLFCEPFPEKSWFLPVDFPLKKRFKIFNQKSPHSYGNMLKKNILNTSRESLPSYLYLHLAHDYDDHDKLFFCDQYQTLLNRVPWLIMKTDNYFVPSLFLMPSFEQELSTLFPQRDTVFHHVGQHKVLPEVDRKRPIVSSTPSGKQNLKAVLITSLSSGYFENVRNMYWEHTTVTGDLVGVYQPSQEKFQQTEKRLHNRKAWAEMYLLSLTDVLVTSAWSTSGYVAQGLGGLKPWILYKSENQTAPNPPCGQAMSMEPCFHAPPFYDCKAKKGIDTGALVPHVTHCEDMSWGLKLVDNQDEL
;
A
#
# COMPACT_ATOMS: atom_id res chain seq x y z
N MET A 1 -40.94 -72.00 -28.46
CA MET A 1 -41.57 -70.79 -27.87
C MET A 1 -40.59 -69.99 -27.01
N ASP A 2 -39.28 -70.00 -27.33
CA ASP A 2 -38.21 -69.46 -26.46
C ASP A 2 -37.46 -68.24 -27.05
N ILE A 3 -37.69 -67.91 -28.32
CA ILE A 3 -37.04 -66.77 -28.99
C ILE A 3 -37.75 -65.44 -28.67
N SER A 4 -39.02 -65.50 -28.27
CA SER A 4 -39.85 -64.31 -27.98
C SER A 4 -39.53 -63.66 -26.63
N LEU A 5 -39.17 -64.45 -25.60
CA LEU A 5 -38.97 -63.94 -24.24
C LEU A 5 -37.64 -63.16 -24.10
N LYS A 6 -36.55 -63.62 -24.74
CA LYS A 6 -35.25 -62.92 -24.75
C LYS A 6 -35.31 -61.58 -25.48
N GLY A 7 -36.07 -61.49 -26.58
CA GLY A 7 -36.29 -60.23 -27.30
C GLY A 7 -37.05 -59.20 -26.47
N PHE A 8 -38.07 -59.66 -25.73
CA PHE A 8 -38.90 -58.79 -24.88
C PHE A 8 -38.13 -58.25 -23.65
N VAL A 9 -37.32 -59.09 -23.00
CA VAL A 9 -36.47 -58.66 -21.85
C VAL A 9 -35.40 -57.66 -22.29
N ASN A 10 -34.78 -57.87 -23.46
CA ASN A 10 -33.82 -56.91 -24.02
C ASN A 10 -34.48 -55.58 -24.40
N PHE A 11 -35.70 -55.61 -24.95
CA PHE A 11 -36.47 -54.42 -25.27
C PHE A 11 -36.81 -53.60 -24.01
N ILE A 12 -37.28 -54.25 -22.93
CA ILE A 12 -37.56 -53.58 -21.65
C ILE A 12 -36.29 -52.98 -21.04
N THR A 13 -35.17 -53.71 -21.10
CA THR A 13 -33.91 -53.23 -20.56
C THR A 13 -33.39 -52.00 -21.33
N TYR A 14 -33.58 -51.99 -22.66
CA TYR A 14 -33.21 -50.86 -23.50
C TYR A 14 -34.11 -49.64 -23.26
N THR A 15 -35.42 -49.82 -23.15
CA THR A 15 -36.36 -48.73 -22.86
C THR A 15 -36.12 -48.13 -21.48
N MET A 16 -35.83 -48.94 -20.46
CA MET A 16 -35.48 -48.44 -19.13
C MET A 16 -34.14 -47.69 -19.10
N LYS A 17 -33.14 -48.12 -19.90
CA LYS A 17 -31.88 -47.37 -20.06
C LYS A 17 -32.09 -46.04 -20.76
N LEU A 18 -32.89 -46.03 -21.83
CA LEU A 18 -33.20 -44.82 -22.58
C LEU A 18 -33.97 -43.81 -21.71
N LEU A 19 -34.93 -44.28 -20.91
CA LEU A 19 -35.70 -43.43 -20.00
C LEU A 19 -34.82 -42.81 -18.91
N LYS A 20 -33.83 -43.55 -18.39
CA LYS A 20 -32.84 -43.01 -17.43
C LYS A 20 -31.92 -41.96 -18.06
N ILE A 21 -31.50 -42.15 -19.30
CA ILE A 21 -30.66 -41.18 -20.03
C ILE A 21 -31.47 -39.90 -20.31
N LEU A 22 -32.73 -40.03 -20.74
CA LEU A 22 -33.62 -38.89 -20.96
C LEU A 22 -33.89 -38.12 -19.65
N ALA A 23 -34.13 -38.82 -18.55
CA ALA A 23 -34.31 -38.19 -17.23
C ALA A 23 -33.06 -37.44 -16.76
N ALA A 24 -31.86 -38.02 -16.93
CA ALA A 24 -30.60 -37.36 -16.60
C ALA A 24 -30.37 -36.10 -17.46
N SER A 25 -30.73 -36.16 -18.75
CA SER A 25 -30.65 -35.02 -19.67
C SER A 25 -31.58 -33.87 -19.24
N PHE A 26 -32.82 -34.18 -18.84
CA PHE A 26 -33.79 -33.18 -18.37
C PHE A 26 -33.36 -32.46 -17.09
N VAL A 27 -32.49 -33.06 -16.27
CA VAL A 27 -31.93 -32.41 -15.07
C VAL A 27 -30.62 -31.67 -15.38
N ALA A 28 -29.75 -32.25 -16.20
CA ALA A 28 -28.44 -31.67 -16.49
C ALA A 28 -28.51 -30.44 -17.42
N LEU A 29 -29.38 -30.45 -18.44
CA LEU A 29 -29.49 -29.36 -19.41
C LEU A 29 -29.89 -28.02 -18.77
N PRO A 30 -30.93 -27.95 -17.91
CA PRO A 30 -31.30 -26.69 -17.26
C PRO A 30 -30.19 -26.14 -16.37
N VAL A 31 -29.47 -27.01 -15.66
CA VAL A 31 -28.34 -26.60 -14.81
C VAL A 31 -27.20 -26.03 -15.65
N ILE A 32 -26.85 -26.70 -16.75
CA ILE A 32 -25.80 -26.23 -17.67
C ILE A 32 -26.22 -24.91 -18.34
N VAL A 33 -27.47 -24.77 -18.78
CA VAL A 33 -27.99 -23.52 -19.36
C VAL A 33 -27.98 -22.40 -18.32
N THR A 34 -28.37 -22.67 -17.07
CA THR A 34 -28.31 -21.69 -15.97
C THR A 34 -26.88 -21.27 -15.69
N LEU A 35 -25.93 -22.21 -15.68
CA LEU A 35 -24.51 -21.93 -15.50
C LEU A 35 -23.94 -21.10 -16.65
N ILE A 36 -24.31 -21.41 -17.90
CA ILE A 36 -23.90 -20.66 -19.09
C ILE A 36 -24.49 -19.25 -19.07
N LEU A 37 -25.75 -19.08 -18.63
CA LEU A 37 -26.37 -17.76 -18.49
C LEU A 37 -25.69 -16.94 -17.39
N PHE A 38 -25.31 -17.55 -16.26
CA PHE A 38 -24.52 -16.91 -15.21
C PHE A 38 -23.11 -16.53 -15.66
N LEU A 39 -22.47 -17.36 -16.48
CA LEU A 39 -21.13 -17.10 -17.01
C LEU A 39 -21.13 -16.08 -18.16
N ARG A 40 -22.21 -16.01 -18.96
CA ARG A 40 -22.36 -15.03 -20.05
C ARG A 40 -22.82 -13.67 -19.57
N ASN A 41 -23.69 -13.62 -18.55
CA ASN A 41 -24.17 -12.39 -17.93
C ASN A 41 -23.77 -12.43 -16.44
N PRO A 42 -22.50 -12.15 -16.09
CA PRO A 42 -22.21 -11.83 -14.70
C PRO A 42 -23.15 -10.69 -14.28
N PRO A 43 -23.82 -10.78 -13.12
CA PRO A 43 -24.63 -9.66 -12.67
C PRO A 43 -23.71 -8.45 -12.63
N ALA A 44 -24.05 -7.44 -13.43
CA ALA A 44 -23.48 -6.12 -13.24
C ALA A 44 -23.70 -5.79 -11.78
N ASP A 45 -22.60 -5.66 -11.02
CA ASP A 45 -22.63 -5.14 -9.66
C ASP A 45 -23.46 -3.86 -9.73
N ARG A 46 -24.71 -3.95 -9.28
CA ARG A 46 -25.53 -2.80 -9.00
C ARG A 46 -24.77 -2.08 -7.90
N VAL A 47 -24.02 -1.06 -8.30
CA VAL A 47 -23.53 0.01 -7.46
C VAL A 47 -24.75 0.61 -6.75
N GLY A 48 -25.13 0.00 -5.63
CA GLY A 48 -26.21 0.45 -4.75
C GLY A 48 -25.74 1.50 -3.75
N GLY A 49 -24.42 1.64 -3.54
CA GLY A 49 -23.87 2.56 -2.53
C GLY A 49 -23.82 4.04 -2.93
N VAL A 50 -23.96 4.38 -4.22
CA VAL A 50 -23.92 5.78 -4.68
C VAL A 50 -25.34 6.37 -4.85
N SER A 51 -26.35 5.49 -4.95
CA SER A 51 -27.76 5.89 -5.11
C SER A 51 -28.36 6.45 -3.82
N GLU A 52 -27.93 5.96 -2.66
CA GLU A 52 -28.41 6.43 -1.34
C GLU A 52 -27.85 7.80 -0.96
N ALA A 53 -26.65 8.17 -1.41
CA ALA A 53 -26.10 9.51 -1.22
C ALA A 53 -26.97 10.58 -1.91
N ARG A 54 -27.44 10.29 -3.13
CA ARG A 54 -28.39 11.17 -3.87
C ARG A 54 -29.77 11.20 -3.22
N ALA A 55 -30.20 10.12 -2.56
CA ALA A 55 -31.50 10.09 -1.89
C ALA A 55 -31.53 11.00 -0.64
N LEU A 56 -30.43 11.07 0.11
CA LEU A 56 -30.25 11.99 1.24
C LEU A 56 -30.16 13.46 0.78
N GLU A 57 -29.48 13.71 -0.34
CA GLU A 57 -29.36 15.05 -0.93
C GLU A 57 -30.70 15.58 -1.50
N ASN A 58 -31.48 14.70 -2.14
CA ASN A 58 -32.82 15.02 -2.66
C ASN A 58 -33.86 15.21 -1.54
N ALA A 59 -33.73 14.47 -0.43
CA ALA A 59 -34.58 14.66 0.75
C ALA A 59 -34.32 16.00 1.46
N ALA A 60 -33.07 16.50 1.41
CA ALA A 60 -32.70 17.82 1.92
C ALA A 60 -33.17 18.97 0.99
N HIS A 61 -33.07 18.80 -0.33
CA HIS A 61 -33.47 19.82 -1.31
C HIS A 61 -34.99 20.05 -1.39
N ASN A 62 -35.81 19.02 -1.18
CA ASN A 62 -37.27 19.14 -1.27
C ASN A 62 -37.92 19.94 -0.13
N ARG A 63 -37.18 20.29 0.93
CA ARG A 63 -37.69 21.14 2.03
C ARG A 63 -37.38 22.63 1.88
N THR A 64 -36.55 23.03 0.92
CA THR A 64 -36.07 24.43 0.77
C THR A 64 -36.51 25.12 -0.52
N ALA A 65 -37.23 24.45 -1.42
CA ALA A 65 -37.70 25.05 -2.68
C ALA A 65 -39.06 25.75 -2.53
N LEU A 66 -39.10 26.82 -1.72
CA LEU A 66 -40.16 27.82 -1.74
C LEU A 66 -39.53 29.16 -1.32
N HIS A 67 -38.77 29.78 -2.22
CA HIS A 67 -38.73 31.23 -2.46
C HIS A 67 -37.54 31.66 -3.36
N ALA A 68 -37.88 32.44 -4.41
CA ALA A 68 -37.14 33.55 -5.03
C ALA A 68 -35.90 33.28 -5.95
N GLY A 69 -36.18 33.19 -7.27
CA GLY A 69 -35.91 34.20 -8.32
C GLY A 69 -34.60 35.03 -8.41
N SER A 70 -33.90 34.82 -9.54
CA SER A 70 -33.33 35.79 -10.52
C SER A 70 -32.25 36.83 -10.11
N GLU A 71 -31.04 36.74 -10.69
CA GLU A 71 -30.50 37.61 -11.78
C GLU A 71 -28.97 37.46 -11.96
N ASP A 72 -28.52 37.61 -13.21
CA ASP A 72 -27.15 37.50 -13.74
C ASP A 72 -26.22 38.67 -13.35
N ALA A 73 -24.93 38.38 -13.15
CA ALA A 73 -23.86 39.35 -13.46
C ALA A 73 -22.51 38.65 -13.72
N SER A 74 -22.03 38.86 -14.95
CA SER A 74 -20.71 38.52 -15.48
C SER A 74 -19.56 39.21 -14.73
N SER A 75 -18.47 38.48 -14.44
CA SER A 75 -17.15 39.08 -14.17
C SER A 75 -16.01 38.18 -14.64
N GLN A 76 -15.04 38.81 -15.32
CA GLN A 76 -13.87 38.21 -15.96
C GLN A 76 -12.87 37.64 -14.93
N PRO A 77 -12.01 36.67 -15.30
CA PRO A 77 -11.06 36.05 -14.39
C PRO A 77 -9.77 36.88 -14.30
N THR A 78 -9.49 37.39 -13.10
CA THR A 78 -8.16 37.89 -12.71
C THR A 78 -7.22 36.70 -12.48
N ASP A 79 -6.14 36.68 -13.24
CA ASP A 79 -5.06 35.69 -13.16
C ASP A 79 -4.30 35.85 -11.84
N MET A 80 -4.22 34.77 -11.04
CA MET A 80 -3.41 34.68 -9.82
C MET A 80 -2.64 33.35 -9.85
N PRO A 81 -1.36 33.33 -9.44
CA PRO A 81 -0.49 32.17 -9.64
C PRO A 81 -1.02 30.97 -8.87
N ILE A 82 -1.27 29.88 -9.58
CA ILE A 82 -1.74 28.62 -8.99
C ILE A 82 -0.52 27.91 -8.40
N ASP A 83 -0.60 27.59 -7.10
CA ASP A 83 0.37 26.84 -6.32
C ASP A 83 0.36 25.34 -6.72
N LYS A 84 0.64 25.09 -8.00
CA LYS A 84 0.37 23.83 -8.71
C LYS A 84 1.42 22.74 -8.46
N LEU A 85 2.43 22.97 -7.63
CA LEU A 85 3.65 22.17 -7.63
C LEU A 85 4.19 21.80 -6.24
N LEU A 86 3.36 21.79 -5.18
CA LEU A 86 3.79 21.42 -3.80
C LEU A 86 5.16 22.05 -3.44
N GLY A 87 5.31 23.37 -3.63
CA GLY A 87 6.57 24.07 -3.32
C GLY A 87 7.76 23.76 -4.25
N GLY A 88 7.53 23.26 -5.47
CA GLY A 88 8.59 22.95 -6.45
C GLY A 88 9.01 21.48 -6.49
N LEU A 89 8.26 20.59 -5.83
CA LEU A 89 8.56 19.16 -5.77
C LEU A 89 8.18 18.42 -7.07
N LEU A 90 7.42 19.05 -7.98
CA LEU A 90 6.96 18.45 -9.23
C LEU A 90 7.46 19.23 -10.47
N ALA A 91 7.77 18.52 -11.56
CA ALA A 91 8.11 19.10 -12.86
C ALA A 91 6.88 19.05 -13.79
N PRO A 92 6.55 20.08 -14.57
CA PRO A 92 5.36 20.08 -15.43
C PRO A 92 5.50 19.14 -16.64
N GLY A 93 4.43 18.42 -17.01
CA GLY A 93 4.33 17.71 -18.30
C GLY A 93 3.88 16.24 -18.29
N PHE A 94 3.01 15.80 -17.37
CA PHE A 94 2.60 14.39 -17.27
C PHE A 94 1.23 14.09 -17.87
N ASP A 95 1.12 12.97 -18.58
CA ASP A 95 -0.11 12.42 -19.15
C ASP A 95 -0.82 11.50 -18.14
N GLU A 96 -2.14 11.62 -18.03
CA GLU A 96 -2.95 11.09 -16.93
C GLU A 96 -3.64 9.77 -17.33
N VAL A 97 -3.04 8.61 -17.04
CA VAL A 97 -3.71 7.31 -17.25
C VAL A 97 -3.42 6.29 -16.12
N SER A 98 -4.52 5.70 -15.64
CA SER A 98 -4.77 4.87 -14.44
C SER A 98 -3.75 3.79 -14.06
N CYS A 99 -3.57 3.59 -12.75
CA CYS A 99 -2.52 2.75 -12.20
C CYS A 99 -2.92 2.16 -10.81
N LEU A 100 -3.06 0.83 -10.63
CA LEU A 100 -3.42 0.10 -9.38
C LEU A 100 -2.99 -1.42 -9.31
N SER A 101 -2.41 -1.99 -8.18
CA SER A 101 -2.14 -3.45 -7.81
C SER A 101 -1.23 -3.98 -6.52
N SER A 102 -1.71 -4.55 -5.34
CA SER A 102 -1.10 -5.31 -4.12
C SER A 102 0.15 -6.28 -4.10
N GLY A 103 0.59 -6.65 -2.87
CA GLY A 103 2.01 -6.83 -2.46
C GLY A 103 2.67 -5.45 -2.28
N LEU A 104 1.82 -4.44 -2.30
CA LEU A 104 2.06 -3.12 -2.83
C LEU A 104 2.52 -2.20 -1.75
N ASP A 105 1.93 -2.32 -0.56
CA ASP A 105 2.37 -1.69 0.66
C ASP A 105 3.87 -1.90 0.90
N ASN A 106 4.32 -3.15 1.00
CA ASN A 106 5.75 -3.44 1.19
C ASN A 106 6.59 -2.99 0.00
N ARG A 107 6.08 -3.10 -1.24
CA ARG A 107 6.76 -2.60 -2.44
C ARG A 107 6.89 -1.08 -2.45
N VAL A 108 5.88 -0.33 -2.03
CA VAL A 108 5.86 1.14 -1.98
C VAL A 108 6.88 1.61 -0.95
N LEU A 109 6.84 1.03 0.25
CA LEU A 109 7.80 1.30 1.31
C LEU A 109 9.25 0.96 0.87
N THR A 110 9.41 -0.19 0.20
CA THR A 110 10.68 -0.65 -0.37
C THR A 110 11.19 0.30 -1.45
N LEU A 111 10.32 0.73 -2.37
CA LEU A 111 10.68 1.63 -3.47
C LEU A 111 11.09 2.99 -2.95
N ALA A 112 10.36 3.53 -1.97
CA ALA A 112 10.74 4.76 -1.29
C ALA A 112 12.14 4.64 -0.64
N SER A 113 12.38 3.54 0.07
CA SER A 113 13.69 3.27 0.70
C SER A 113 14.82 3.13 -0.33
N ALA A 114 14.57 2.38 -1.41
CA ALA A 114 15.54 2.17 -2.48
C ALA A 114 15.80 3.45 -3.29
N PHE A 115 14.78 4.28 -3.50
CA PHE A 115 14.91 5.58 -4.15
C PHE A 115 15.75 6.53 -3.30
N LEU A 116 15.48 6.63 -2.00
CA LEU A 116 16.30 7.43 -1.10
C LEU A 116 17.75 6.96 -1.10
N TYR A 117 17.99 5.65 -1.02
CA TYR A 117 19.34 5.10 -1.12
C TYR A 117 20.01 5.42 -2.48
N ALA A 118 19.25 5.42 -3.57
CA ALA A 118 19.76 5.80 -4.89
C ALA A 118 20.17 7.28 -4.93
N LEU A 119 19.41 8.18 -4.31
CA LEU A 119 19.77 9.59 -4.14
C LEU A 119 21.08 9.73 -3.35
N LEU A 120 21.16 9.10 -2.18
CA LEU A 120 22.34 9.16 -1.28
C LEU A 120 23.62 8.58 -1.89
N THR A 121 23.49 7.73 -2.92
CA THR A 121 24.62 7.06 -3.58
C THR A 121 24.83 7.48 -5.03
N ASN A 122 24.12 8.52 -5.49
CA ASN A 122 24.16 9.01 -6.88
C ASN A 122 23.95 7.90 -7.92
N ARG A 123 22.94 7.07 -7.71
CA ARG A 123 22.58 5.94 -8.58
C ARG A 123 21.26 6.19 -9.31
N VAL A 124 21.14 5.56 -10.48
CA VAL A 124 19.87 5.46 -11.19
C VAL A 124 19.08 4.28 -10.61
N LEU A 125 17.85 4.53 -10.15
CA LEU A 125 16.92 3.49 -9.76
C LEU A 125 16.24 2.90 -10.99
N LEU A 126 16.30 1.58 -11.15
CA LEU A 126 15.52 0.83 -12.13
C LEU A 126 14.64 -0.20 -11.41
N VAL A 127 13.35 -0.21 -11.74
CA VAL A 127 12.33 -1.02 -11.07
C VAL A 127 11.96 -2.22 -11.92
N ASP A 128 12.04 -3.43 -11.35
CA ASP A 128 11.50 -4.61 -12.04
C ASP A 128 9.98 -4.54 -12.09
N GLN A 129 9.42 -4.39 -13.30
CA GLN A 129 7.99 -4.21 -13.51
C GLN A 129 7.10 -5.39 -13.03
N GLY A 130 7.71 -6.56 -12.79
CA GLY A 130 6.97 -7.74 -12.32
C GLY A 130 5.78 -8.09 -13.23
N LYS A 131 4.62 -8.33 -12.62
CA LYS A 131 3.36 -8.62 -13.32
C LYS A 131 2.45 -7.41 -13.46
N ASP A 132 2.63 -6.42 -12.59
CA ASP A 132 1.61 -5.42 -12.31
C ASP A 132 2.12 -4.01 -12.03
N MET A 133 3.43 -3.76 -11.82
CA MET A 133 3.97 -2.44 -11.45
C MET A 133 3.74 -1.34 -12.49
N ALA A 134 3.77 -1.69 -13.78
CA ALA A 134 3.48 -0.76 -14.86
C ALA A 134 1.98 -0.48 -15.02
N ASP A 135 1.11 -1.36 -14.49
CA ASP A 135 -0.33 -1.14 -14.44
C ASP A 135 -0.73 -0.36 -13.17
N LEU A 136 0.25 0.13 -12.39
CA LEU A 136 0.17 0.43 -10.96
C LEU A 136 0.66 1.80 -10.56
N PHE A 137 1.74 2.23 -11.22
CA PHE A 137 2.41 3.48 -10.98
C PHE A 137 2.68 4.14 -12.31
N CYS A 138 2.47 5.46 -12.33
CA CYS A 138 2.86 6.29 -13.45
C CYS A 138 4.39 6.35 -13.58
N GLU A 139 4.88 6.86 -14.71
CA GLU A 139 6.30 7.19 -14.86
C GLU A 139 6.64 8.42 -14.02
N PRO A 140 7.54 8.32 -13.03
CA PRO A 140 7.86 9.45 -12.15
C PRO A 140 8.88 10.42 -12.77
N PHE A 141 9.57 10.04 -13.84
CA PHE A 141 10.58 10.88 -14.47
C PHE A 141 10.09 11.37 -15.83
N PRO A 142 10.05 12.70 -16.09
CA PRO A 142 9.63 13.22 -17.38
C PRO A 142 10.44 12.60 -18.52
N GLU A 143 9.77 12.15 -19.58
CA GLU A 143 10.36 11.60 -20.81
C GLU A 143 11.29 10.38 -20.62
N LYS A 144 11.30 9.75 -19.43
CA LYS A 144 12.15 8.60 -19.11
C LYS A 144 11.33 7.52 -18.43
N SER A 145 11.72 6.27 -18.67
CA SER A 145 11.16 5.13 -17.94
C SER A 145 12.08 4.72 -16.80
N TRP A 146 11.52 4.58 -15.60
CA TRP A 146 12.21 3.94 -14.48
C TRP A 146 12.10 2.41 -14.51
N PHE A 147 11.33 1.83 -15.42
CA PHE A 147 11.18 0.39 -15.50
C PHE A 147 12.41 -0.27 -16.12
N LEU A 148 12.85 -1.36 -15.49
CA LEU A 148 13.96 -2.16 -15.99
C LEU A 148 13.58 -2.81 -17.33
N PRO A 149 14.40 -2.61 -18.39
CA PRO A 149 14.15 -3.20 -19.70
C PRO A 149 13.89 -4.71 -19.64
N VAL A 150 12.94 -5.18 -20.45
CA VAL A 150 12.51 -6.60 -20.45
C VAL A 150 13.62 -7.55 -20.91
N ASP A 151 14.57 -7.05 -21.69
CA ASP A 151 15.74 -7.75 -22.22
C ASP A 151 16.98 -7.66 -21.30
N PHE A 152 16.85 -7.06 -20.11
CA PHE A 152 17.95 -6.95 -19.16
C PHE A 152 18.57 -8.33 -18.85
N PRO A 153 19.89 -8.53 -19.04
CA PRO A 153 20.50 -9.87 -19.06
C PRO A 153 20.30 -10.71 -17.79
N LEU A 154 20.15 -10.07 -16.62
CA LEU A 154 20.00 -10.75 -15.34
C LEU A 154 18.54 -10.92 -14.89
N LYS A 155 17.56 -10.37 -15.61
CA LYS A 155 16.14 -10.34 -15.19
C LYS A 155 15.58 -11.73 -14.90
N LYS A 156 15.94 -12.74 -15.72
CA LYS A 156 15.51 -14.14 -15.51
C LYS A 156 16.05 -14.76 -14.21
N ARG A 157 17.16 -14.24 -13.68
CA ARG A 157 17.81 -14.76 -12.45
C ARG A 157 17.21 -14.18 -11.17
N PHE A 158 16.45 -13.09 -11.25
CA PHE A 158 15.91 -12.40 -10.06
C PHE A 158 15.07 -13.31 -9.16
N LYS A 159 14.31 -14.23 -9.76
CA LYS A 159 13.50 -15.22 -9.01
C LYS A 159 14.32 -16.27 -8.26
N ILE A 160 15.55 -16.50 -8.70
CA ILE A 160 16.45 -17.54 -8.15
C ILE A 160 17.38 -16.94 -7.09
N PHE A 161 17.63 -15.62 -7.15
CA PHE A 161 18.48 -14.95 -6.18
C PHE A 161 17.96 -15.13 -4.75
N ASN A 162 18.91 -15.46 -3.89
CA ASN A 162 18.75 -15.73 -2.47
C ASN A 162 20.10 -15.54 -1.76
N GLN A 163 20.09 -15.59 -0.44
CA GLN A 163 21.27 -15.38 0.41
C GLN A 163 22.47 -16.24 0.00
N LYS A 164 22.29 -17.47 -0.49
CA LYS A 164 23.37 -18.40 -0.85
C LYS A 164 23.93 -18.16 -2.26
N SER A 165 23.36 -17.23 -3.02
CA SER A 165 23.79 -16.95 -4.40
C SER A 165 25.27 -16.52 -4.44
N PRO A 166 26.06 -16.94 -5.44
CA PRO A 166 27.49 -16.64 -5.48
C PRO A 166 27.83 -15.14 -5.46
N HIS A 167 26.95 -14.31 -6.02
CA HIS A 167 27.09 -12.84 -6.07
C HIS A 167 26.29 -12.13 -4.96
N SER A 168 25.76 -12.88 -3.99
CA SER A 168 25.11 -12.29 -2.81
C SER A 168 26.17 -11.63 -1.94
N TYR A 169 25.97 -10.36 -1.60
CA TYR A 169 26.89 -9.58 -0.80
C TYR A 169 27.20 -10.25 0.55
N GLY A 170 26.18 -10.65 1.33
CA GLY A 170 26.39 -11.34 2.61
C GLY A 170 27.13 -12.68 2.46
N ASN A 171 26.82 -13.46 1.43
CA ASN A 171 27.52 -14.72 1.13
C ASN A 171 28.99 -14.52 0.79
N MET A 172 29.29 -13.50 -0.02
CA MET A 172 30.66 -13.21 -0.42
C MET A 172 31.47 -12.68 0.76
N LEU A 173 30.86 -11.91 1.68
CA LEU A 173 31.48 -11.52 2.94
C LEU A 173 31.76 -12.74 3.83
N LYS A 174 30.77 -13.61 4.02
CA LYS A 174 30.89 -14.84 4.81
C LYS A 174 32.02 -15.76 4.32
N LYS A 175 32.28 -15.76 3.02
CA LYS A 175 33.36 -16.51 2.37
C LYS A 175 34.68 -15.74 2.27
N ASN A 176 34.76 -14.52 2.82
CA ASN A 176 35.92 -13.63 2.72
C ASN A 176 36.38 -13.37 1.27
N ILE A 177 35.44 -13.36 0.32
CA ILE A 177 35.71 -13.13 -1.12
C ILE A 177 35.82 -11.63 -1.41
N LEU A 178 34.95 -10.82 -0.80
CA LEU A 178 34.99 -9.36 -0.89
C LEU A 178 36.05 -8.84 0.09
N ASN A 179 37.24 -8.54 -0.44
CA ASN A 179 38.26 -7.80 0.30
C ASN A 179 38.43 -6.43 -0.36
N THR A 180 38.39 -5.37 0.44
CA THR A 180 38.46 -3.96 0.02
C THR A 180 39.71 -3.64 -0.80
N SER A 181 40.75 -4.48 -0.68
CA SER A 181 42.06 -4.40 -1.35
C SER A 181 42.19 -5.17 -2.67
N ARG A 182 41.17 -5.92 -3.12
CA ARG A 182 41.23 -6.62 -4.41
C ARG A 182 40.99 -5.66 -5.57
N GLU A 183 41.83 -5.74 -6.61
CA GLU A 183 41.79 -4.86 -7.78
C GLU A 183 40.54 -5.05 -8.66
N SER A 184 39.90 -6.22 -8.64
CA SER A 184 38.71 -6.51 -9.47
C SER A 184 37.47 -6.78 -8.62
N LEU A 185 36.56 -5.82 -8.56
CA LEU A 185 35.21 -6.00 -8.04
C LEU A 185 34.29 -6.62 -9.12
N PRO A 186 33.25 -7.38 -8.73
CA PRO A 186 32.30 -7.89 -9.69
C PRO A 186 31.51 -6.75 -10.36
N SER A 187 31.05 -6.96 -11.60
CA SER A 187 30.25 -5.98 -12.32
C SER A 187 28.86 -5.75 -11.70
N TYR A 188 28.39 -6.69 -10.88
CA TYR A 188 27.18 -6.56 -10.09
C TYR A 188 27.28 -7.28 -8.74
N LEU A 189 26.48 -6.82 -7.78
CA LEU A 189 26.21 -7.52 -6.52
C LEU A 189 24.72 -7.67 -6.30
N TYR A 190 24.33 -8.79 -5.69
CA TYR A 190 22.98 -9.01 -5.19
C TYR A 190 22.92 -8.66 -3.70
N LEU A 191 22.02 -7.76 -3.33
CA LEU A 191 21.73 -7.35 -1.96
C LEU A 191 20.44 -8.01 -1.51
N HIS A 192 20.55 -8.86 -0.49
CA HIS A 192 19.42 -9.52 0.13
C HIS A 192 19.04 -8.76 1.42
N LEU A 193 18.04 -7.89 1.32
CA LEU A 193 17.57 -7.03 2.41
C LEU A 193 16.11 -7.33 2.78
N ALA A 194 15.61 -8.51 2.42
CA ALA A 194 14.32 -9.00 2.88
C ALA A 194 14.38 -9.31 4.38
N HIS A 195 13.22 -9.40 5.04
CA HIS A 195 13.12 -9.62 6.48
C HIS A 195 13.86 -10.87 7.00
N ASP A 196 14.13 -11.86 6.14
CA ASP A 196 14.82 -13.11 6.45
C ASP A 196 16.35 -13.04 6.31
N TYR A 197 16.91 -11.86 5.99
CA TYR A 197 18.35 -11.62 5.84
C TYR A 197 19.20 -11.93 7.08
N ASP A 198 20.47 -12.31 6.86
CA ASP A 198 21.38 -12.71 7.92
C ASP A 198 22.28 -11.56 8.43
N ASP A 199 23.12 -11.84 9.43
CA ASP A 199 23.99 -10.82 10.03
C ASP A 199 25.06 -10.29 9.08
N HIS A 200 25.45 -11.04 8.03
CA HIS A 200 26.39 -10.55 7.02
C HIS A 200 25.68 -9.67 5.99
N ASP A 201 24.43 -9.99 5.64
CA ASP A 201 23.61 -9.12 4.79
C ASP A 201 23.36 -7.75 5.48
N LYS A 202 23.11 -7.76 6.79
CA LYS A 202 22.95 -6.55 7.64
C LYS A 202 24.14 -5.60 7.62
N LEU A 203 25.34 -6.07 7.29
CA LEU A 203 26.53 -5.21 7.15
C LEU A 203 26.41 -4.18 6.03
N PHE A 204 25.36 -4.27 5.19
CA PHE A 204 24.91 -3.19 4.32
C PHE A 204 24.77 -1.85 5.07
N PHE A 205 24.29 -1.86 6.32
CA PHE A 205 24.08 -0.63 7.11
C PHE A 205 25.34 -0.09 7.81
N CYS A 206 26.54 -0.44 7.32
CA CYS A 206 27.81 0.04 7.87
C CYS A 206 28.63 0.81 6.82
N ASP A 207 29.11 2.02 7.17
CA ASP A 207 29.84 2.91 6.25
C ASP A 207 31.04 2.24 5.57
N GLN A 208 31.76 1.40 6.33
CA GLN A 208 32.95 0.70 5.85
C GLN A 208 32.68 -0.20 4.64
N TYR A 209 31.45 -0.72 4.51
CA TYR A 209 31.06 -1.54 3.37
C TYR A 209 30.36 -0.73 2.26
N GLN A 210 29.77 0.42 2.57
CA GLN A 210 29.21 1.32 1.56
C GLN A 210 30.27 1.81 0.56
N THR A 211 31.50 2.04 1.03
CA THR A 211 32.62 2.40 0.14
C THR A 211 32.93 1.31 -0.90
N LEU A 212 32.72 0.04 -0.55
CA LEU A 212 32.82 -1.07 -1.51
C LEU A 212 31.62 -1.09 -2.45
N LEU A 213 30.40 -0.96 -1.91
CA LEU A 213 29.17 -0.97 -2.71
C LEU A 213 29.16 0.15 -3.73
N ASN A 214 29.62 1.35 -3.40
CA ASN A 214 29.74 2.51 -4.30
C ASN A 214 30.65 2.26 -5.51
N ARG A 215 31.63 1.35 -5.41
CA ARG A 215 32.51 0.98 -6.54
C ARG A 215 31.90 -0.06 -7.46
N VAL A 216 30.83 -0.76 -7.04
CA VAL A 216 30.13 -1.74 -7.86
C VAL A 216 29.10 -1.03 -8.75
N PRO A 217 29.17 -1.19 -10.09
CA PRO A 217 28.25 -0.48 -11.00
C PRO A 217 26.79 -0.88 -10.81
N TRP A 218 26.49 -2.18 -10.72
CA TRP A 218 25.12 -2.68 -10.63
C TRP A 218 24.82 -3.30 -9.27
N LEU A 219 23.85 -2.74 -8.55
CA LEU A 219 23.33 -3.33 -7.31
C LEU A 219 21.92 -3.87 -7.58
N ILE A 220 21.71 -5.16 -7.36
CA ILE A 220 20.41 -5.82 -7.51
C ILE A 220 19.86 -6.04 -6.12
N MET A 221 18.86 -5.26 -5.73
CA MET A 221 18.29 -5.29 -4.39
C MET A 221 16.98 -6.09 -4.36
N LYS A 222 16.83 -6.97 -3.37
CA LYS A 222 15.54 -7.59 -3.03
C LYS A 222 15.25 -7.31 -1.56
N THR A 223 14.11 -6.67 -1.30
CA THR A 223 13.67 -6.27 0.04
C THR A 223 12.15 -6.21 0.09
N ASP A 224 11.62 -6.27 1.31
CA ASP A 224 10.23 -6.08 1.69
C ASP A 224 10.09 -5.17 2.93
N ASN A 225 11.14 -4.41 3.26
CA ASN A 225 11.21 -3.54 4.43
C ASN A 225 11.31 -2.06 4.07
N TYR A 226 10.79 -1.21 4.96
CA TYR A 226 11.10 0.22 5.00
C TYR A 226 12.41 0.46 5.78
N PHE A 227 13.57 0.44 5.11
CA PHE A 227 14.86 0.45 5.80
C PHE A 227 15.48 1.83 6.06
N VAL A 228 14.74 2.90 5.75
CA VAL A 228 15.19 4.29 5.90
C VAL A 228 15.69 4.64 7.31
N PRO A 229 15.05 4.23 8.42
CA PRO A 229 15.52 4.61 9.76
C PRO A 229 16.97 4.21 10.02
N SER A 230 17.44 3.08 9.48
CA SER A 230 18.83 2.66 9.61
C SER A 230 19.81 3.42 8.73
N LEU A 231 19.34 4.10 7.66
CA LEU A 231 20.18 5.02 6.89
C LEU A 231 20.50 6.29 7.69
N PHE A 232 19.58 6.74 8.56
CA PHE A 232 19.81 7.88 9.47
C PHE A 232 20.82 7.57 10.58
N LEU A 233 21.09 6.28 10.84
CA LEU A 233 22.13 5.86 11.78
C LEU A 233 23.53 5.78 11.14
N MET A 234 23.66 6.10 9.84
CA MET A 234 24.92 6.00 9.09
C MET A 234 25.57 7.39 8.97
N PRO A 235 26.73 7.61 9.62
CA PRO A 235 27.47 8.87 9.54
C PRO A 235 27.73 9.39 8.12
N SER A 236 27.96 8.49 7.14
CA SER A 236 28.20 8.91 5.76
C SER A 236 26.99 9.52 5.06
N PHE A 237 25.77 9.26 5.54
CA PHE A 237 24.53 9.78 4.98
C PHE A 237 23.87 10.88 5.82
N GLU A 238 24.28 11.05 7.08
CA GLU A 238 23.67 11.96 8.05
C GLU A 238 23.56 13.41 7.55
N GLN A 239 24.63 13.95 6.97
CA GLN A 239 24.66 15.34 6.50
C GLN A 239 23.67 15.57 5.34
N GLU A 240 23.67 14.67 4.36
CA GLU A 240 22.77 14.76 3.20
C GLU A 240 21.31 14.58 3.64
N LEU A 241 21.04 13.58 4.49
CA LEU A 241 19.70 13.33 5.02
C LEU A 241 19.15 14.50 5.83
N SER A 242 19.98 15.12 6.67
CA SER A 242 19.58 16.30 7.46
C SER A 242 19.33 17.52 6.58
N THR A 243 19.98 17.59 5.41
CA THR A 243 19.78 18.68 4.43
C THR A 243 18.49 18.45 3.63
N LEU A 244 18.26 17.21 3.18
CA LEU A 244 17.07 16.84 2.40
C LEU A 244 15.79 16.85 3.24
N PHE A 245 15.88 16.47 4.52
CA PHE A 245 14.74 16.32 5.41
C PHE A 245 15.00 17.03 6.74
N PRO A 246 14.82 18.36 6.80
CA PRO A 246 14.91 19.11 8.05
C PRO A 246 13.93 18.59 9.12
N GLN A 247 12.73 18.19 8.69
CA GLN A 247 11.75 17.46 9.51
C GLN A 247 11.93 15.97 9.25
N ARG A 248 12.59 15.26 10.17
CA ARG A 248 13.00 13.87 9.94
C ARG A 248 11.84 12.90 9.90
N ASP A 249 10.68 13.29 10.40
CA ASP A 249 9.45 12.48 10.37
C ASP A 249 8.58 12.69 9.13
N THR A 250 9.14 13.27 8.08
CA THR A 250 8.46 13.54 6.79
C THR A 250 9.06 12.79 5.61
N VAL A 251 10.02 11.88 5.83
CA VAL A 251 10.79 11.26 4.75
C VAL A 251 9.90 10.47 3.80
N PHE A 252 9.11 9.53 4.30
CA PHE A 252 8.19 8.76 3.48
C PHE A 252 7.04 9.62 2.96
N HIS A 253 6.61 10.66 3.68
CA HIS A 253 5.63 11.62 3.16
C HIS A 253 6.13 12.28 1.87
N HIS A 254 7.33 12.87 1.89
CA HIS A 254 7.88 13.53 0.72
C HIS A 254 8.31 12.56 -0.38
N VAL A 255 9.01 11.49 -0.03
CA VAL A 255 9.47 10.49 -1.01
C VAL A 255 8.29 9.72 -1.62
N GLY A 256 7.31 9.35 -0.79
CA GLY A 256 6.10 8.63 -1.20
C GLY A 256 5.14 9.51 -1.98
N GLN A 257 5.03 10.80 -1.67
CA GLN A 257 4.24 11.74 -2.48
C GLN A 257 4.94 12.17 -3.76
N HIS A 258 6.26 12.01 -3.87
CA HIS A 258 6.98 12.26 -5.11
C HIS A 258 6.55 11.25 -6.19
N LYS A 259 5.44 11.59 -6.86
CA LYS A 259 4.94 11.02 -8.12
C LYS A 259 4.42 9.58 -8.07
N VAL A 260 4.06 9.12 -6.88
CA VAL A 260 3.20 7.94 -6.71
C VAL A 260 1.71 8.31 -6.82
N LEU A 261 1.37 9.61 -6.75
CA LEU A 261 0.00 10.11 -6.79
C LEU A 261 -0.27 10.93 -8.07
N PRO A 262 -1.45 10.81 -8.68
CA PRO A 262 -1.95 11.84 -9.61
C PRO A 262 -2.15 13.17 -8.85
N GLU A 263 -1.87 14.29 -9.53
CA GLU A 263 -2.13 15.63 -8.98
C GLU A 263 -3.63 15.78 -8.66
N VAL A 264 -3.96 16.11 -7.41
CA VAL A 264 -5.31 16.51 -7.03
C VAL A 264 -5.32 18.02 -6.84
N ASP A 265 -6.09 18.72 -7.67
CA ASP A 265 -6.32 20.15 -7.54
C ASP A 265 -7.01 20.45 -6.19
N ARG A 266 -6.24 20.97 -5.22
CA ARG A 266 -6.71 21.33 -3.87
C ARG A 266 -7.41 22.69 -3.82
N LYS A 267 -8.02 23.17 -4.91
CA LYS A 267 -8.83 24.38 -4.84
C LYS A 267 -10.17 24.14 -4.10
N ARG A 268 -10.10 24.46 -2.80
CA ARG A 268 -11.13 24.82 -1.79
C ARG A 268 -11.70 23.70 -0.92
N PRO A 269 -11.73 23.94 0.40
CA PRO A 269 -13.01 23.90 1.12
C PRO A 269 -13.37 25.23 1.79
N ILE A 270 -14.62 25.63 1.53
CA ILE A 270 -15.61 26.15 2.49
C ILE A 270 -15.24 27.40 3.31
N VAL A 271 -15.72 28.56 2.86
CA VAL A 271 -16.23 29.57 3.79
C VAL A 271 -17.65 29.12 4.16
N SER A 272 -17.86 28.75 5.42
CA SER A 272 -19.20 28.57 5.97
C SER A 272 -19.51 29.73 6.92
N SER A 273 -20.38 30.62 6.49
CA SER A 273 -21.11 31.50 7.39
C SER A 273 -22.16 30.67 8.13
N THR A 274 -22.10 30.65 9.47
CA THR A 274 -23.15 30.08 10.31
C THR A 274 -24.35 31.02 10.38
N PRO A 275 -25.57 30.48 10.58
CA PRO A 275 -26.07 30.45 11.96
C PRO A 275 -26.81 29.16 12.36
N SER A 276 -26.69 28.84 13.66
CA SER A 276 -27.58 28.06 14.54
C SER A 276 -27.81 26.55 14.28
N GLY A 277 -27.41 25.71 15.26
CA GLY A 277 -27.93 24.36 15.51
C GLY A 277 -27.66 23.29 14.45
N LYS A 278 -26.39 23.07 14.07
CA LYS A 278 -26.02 22.11 13.01
C LYS A 278 -25.53 20.77 13.59
N GLN A 279 -26.21 19.67 13.25
CA GLN A 279 -25.69 18.32 13.41
C GLN A 279 -24.47 18.15 12.49
N ASN A 280 -23.35 17.63 13.01
CA ASN A 280 -22.20 17.35 12.15
C ASN A 280 -22.38 16.01 11.45
N LEU A 281 -22.06 15.96 10.16
CA LEU A 281 -22.02 14.74 9.36
C LEU A 281 -20.62 14.16 9.42
N LYS A 282 -20.49 12.92 9.91
CA LYS A 282 -19.22 12.18 10.00
C LYS A 282 -19.29 10.95 9.10
N ALA A 283 -18.30 10.78 8.23
CA ALA A 283 -18.15 9.59 7.41
C ALA A 283 -17.01 8.73 7.98
N VAL A 284 -17.30 7.46 8.29
CA VAL A 284 -16.33 6.48 8.78
C VAL A 284 -16.01 5.51 7.64
N LEU A 285 -14.78 5.55 7.15
CA LEU A 285 -14.27 4.61 6.15
C LEU A 285 -13.58 3.44 6.83
N ILE A 286 -14.01 2.21 6.52
CA ILE A 286 -13.43 0.97 7.06
C ILE A 286 -12.88 0.14 5.90
N THR A 287 -11.59 -0.19 5.99
CA THR A 287 -10.91 -1.09 5.04
C THR A 287 -10.51 -2.36 5.77
N SER A 288 -11.03 -3.51 5.35
CA SER A 288 -10.75 -4.79 5.98
C SER A 288 -11.05 -5.93 5.00
N LEU A 289 -10.26 -7.00 5.06
CA LEU A 289 -10.55 -8.22 4.29
C LEU A 289 -11.89 -8.83 4.71
N SER A 290 -12.25 -8.71 5.99
CA SER A 290 -13.54 -9.16 6.54
C SER A 290 -14.52 -8.00 6.65
N SER A 291 -15.79 -8.26 6.32
CA SER A 291 -16.88 -7.29 6.50
C SER A 291 -17.38 -7.15 7.93
N GLY A 292 -16.99 -8.07 8.83
CA GLY A 292 -17.56 -8.13 10.19
C GLY A 292 -17.39 -6.84 11.00
N TYR A 293 -16.26 -6.16 10.85
CA TYR A 293 -16.03 -4.87 11.52
C TYR A 293 -16.94 -3.77 11.01
N PHE A 294 -17.12 -3.68 9.68
CA PHE A 294 -18.02 -2.72 9.07
C PHE A 294 -19.47 -2.96 9.47
N GLU A 295 -19.94 -4.20 9.40
CA GLU A 295 -21.33 -4.53 9.77
C GLU A 295 -21.59 -4.17 11.24
N ASN A 296 -20.66 -4.50 12.14
CA ASN A 296 -20.80 -4.16 13.56
C ASN A 296 -20.86 -2.65 13.81
N VAL A 297 -19.94 -1.87 13.23
CA VAL A 297 -19.89 -0.41 13.45
C VAL A 297 -21.07 0.29 12.79
N ARG A 298 -21.46 -0.13 11.58
CA ARG A 298 -22.64 0.37 10.89
C ARG A 298 -23.91 0.12 11.69
N ASN A 299 -24.13 -1.11 12.15
CA ASN A 299 -25.32 -1.47 12.91
C ASN A 299 -25.39 -0.70 14.23
N MET A 300 -24.26 -0.49 14.92
CA MET A 300 -24.20 0.31 16.14
C MET A 300 -24.76 1.74 15.93
N TYR A 301 -24.30 2.46 14.90
CA TYR A 301 -24.77 3.82 14.60
C TYR A 301 -26.14 3.87 13.91
N TRP A 302 -26.60 2.75 13.35
CA TRP A 302 -27.94 2.62 12.80
C TRP A 302 -28.99 2.41 13.91
N GLU A 303 -28.66 1.61 14.92
CA GLU A 303 -29.56 1.24 16.01
C GLU A 303 -29.55 2.27 17.15
N HIS A 304 -28.47 3.02 17.32
CA HIS A 304 -28.29 3.94 18.45
C HIS A 304 -28.00 5.37 17.99
N THR A 305 -28.60 6.34 18.68
CA THR A 305 -28.32 7.76 18.45
C THR A 305 -27.03 8.19 19.15
N THR A 306 -26.29 9.11 18.55
CA THR A 306 -25.07 9.66 19.13
C THR A 306 -25.42 10.64 20.26
N VAL A 307 -24.62 10.62 21.34
CA VAL A 307 -24.81 11.54 22.48
C VAL A 307 -24.61 13.01 22.07
N THR A 308 -23.76 13.25 21.07
CA THR A 308 -23.49 14.59 20.52
C THR A 308 -24.54 15.06 19.51
N GLY A 309 -25.41 14.17 19.02
CA GLY A 309 -26.35 14.45 17.93
C GLY A 309 -25.71 14.47 16.53
N ASP A 310 -24.45 14.03 16.39
CA ASP A 310 -23.79 13.86 15.10
C ASP A 310 -24.43 12.72 14.28
N LEU A 311 -24.52 12.90 12.96
CA LEU A 311 -24.97 11.86 12.03
C LEU A 311 -23.77 11.12 11.46
N VAL A 312 -23.73 9.79 11.66
CA VAL A 312 -22.58 8.95 11.29
C VAL A 312 -22.96 8.01 10.14
N GLY A 313 -22.28 8.15 9.00
CA GLY A 313 -22.33 7.20 7.90
C GLY A 313 -21.10 6.30 7.93
N VAL A 314 -21.27 4.98 7.76
CA VAL A 314 -20.17 4.01 7.75
C VAL A 314 -20.08 3.37 6.38
N TYR A 315 -18.87 3.28 5.81
CA TYR A 315 -18.62 2.83 4.44
C TYR A 315 -17.45 1.84 4.40
N GLN A 316 -17.59 0.76 3.62
CA GLN A 316 -16.50 -0.17 3.31
C GLN A 316 -16.41 -0.37 1.79
N PRO A 317 -15.29 0.00 1.13
CA PRO A 317 -15.17 -0.07 -0.33
C PRO A 317 -15.15 -1.48 -0.90
N SER A 318 -14.48 -2.44 -0.24
CA SER A 318 -14.36 -3.81 -0.72
C SER A 318 -14.36 -4.86 0.40
N GLN A 319 -14.64 -6.12 0.04
CA GLN A 319 -14.73 -7.26 0.97
C GLN A 319 -14.06 -8.50 0.35
N GLU A 320 -12.72 -8.50 0.29
CA GLU A 320 -11.97 -9.51 -0.50
C GLU A 320 -11.79 -10.86 0.21
N LYS A 321 -12.11 -10.97 1.51
CA LYS A 321 -11.98 -12.13 2.42
C LYS A 321 -10.55 -12.65 2.63
N PHE A 322 -9.77 -12.78 1.56
CA PHE A 322 -8.39 -13.27 1.57
C PHE A 322 -7.50 -12.41 0.67
N GLN A 323 -6.21 -12.33 1.03
CA GLN A 323 -5.21 -11.67 0.19
C GLN A 323 -4.94 -12.50 -1.08
N GLN A 324 -4.97 -11.84 -2.25
CA GLN A 324 -4.73 -12.48 -3.55
C GLN A 324 -3.61 -11.75 -4.31
N THR A 325 -2.40 -11.85 -3.78
CA THR A 325 -1.20 -11.20 -4.32
C THR A 325 -0.97 -11.53 -5.81
N GLU A 326 -0.51 -10.54 -6.57
CA GLU A 326 -0.25 -10.60 -8.02
C GLU A 326 -1.49 -10.68 -8.92
N LYS A 327 -2.71 -10.56 -8.37
CA LYS A 327 -3.93 -10.47 -9.18
C LYS A 327 -4.34 -9.01 -9.37
N ARG A 328 -4.06 -8.46 -10.55
CA ARG A 328 -4.36 -7.07 -10.98
C ARG A 328 -5.57 -6.45 -10.29
N LEU A 329 -6.79 -7.02 -10.41
CA LEU A 329 -8.03 -6.43 -9.88
C LEU A 329 -8.10 -6.34 -8.35
N HIS A 330 -7.79 -7.42 -7.62
CA HIS A 330 -7.77 -7.45 -6.15
C HIS A 330 -6.84 -6.36 -5.63
N ASN A 331 -5.69 -6.43 -6.25
CA ASN A 331 -4.59 -5.59 -6.01
C ASN A 331 -4.93 -4.10 -6.29
N ARG A 332 -5.83 -3.83 -7.25
CA ARG A 332 -6.27 -2.47 -7.56
C ARG A 332 -7.05 -1.83 -6.43
N LYS A 333 -7.97 -2.61 -5.87
CA LYS A 333 -8.84 -2.18 -4.78
C LYS A 333 -8.03 -1.81 -3.55
N ALA A 334 -6.99 -2.57 -3.22
CA ALA A 334 -6.14 -2.28 -2.07
C ALA A 334 -5.40 -0.93 -2.19
N TRP A 335 -4.90 -0.57 -3.38
CA TRP A 335 -4.30 0.76 -3.57
C TRP A 335 -5.33 1.87 -3.43
N ALA A 336 -6.51 1.71 -4.04
CA ALA A 336 -7.60 2.66 -3.89
C ALA A 336 -8.02 2.81 -2.42
N GLU A 337 -8.05 1.72 -1.65
CA GLU A 337 -8.33 1.75 -0.21
C GLU A 337 -7.26 2.51 0.58
N MET A 338 -5.97 2.23 0.37
CA MET A 338 -4.88 2.98 1.02
C MET A 338 -4.94 4.47 0.68
N TYR A 339 -5.24 4.80 -0.58
CA TYR A 339 -5.40 6.18 -1.02
C TYR A 339 -6.62 6.84 -0.38
N LEU A 340 -7.78 6.19 -0.36
CA LEU A 340 -8.98 6.70 0.30
C LEU A 340 -8.76 6.94 1.81
N LEU A 341 -8.03 6.05 2.49
CA LEU A 341 -7.62 6.26 3.88
C LEU A 341 -6.72 7.49 4.05
N SER A 342 -5.79 7.72 3.12
CA SER A 342 -4.89 8.89 3.16
C SER A 342 -5.61 10.24 3.01
N LEU A 343 -6.86 10.23 2.52
CA LEU A 343 -7.70 11.42 2.36
C LEU A 343 -8.58 11.71 3.59
N THR A 344 -8.50 10.90 4.63
CA THR A 344 -9.29 11.10 5.86
C THR A 344 -8.68 12.16 6.77
N ASP A 345 -9.52 12.87 7.53
CA ASP A 345 -9.06 13.88 8.50
C ASP A 345 -8.39 13.24 9.72
N VAL A 346 -8.87 12.06 10.13
CA VAL A 346 -8.37 11.28 11.27
C VAL A 346 -8.26 9.83 10.85
N LEU A 347 -7.07 9.27 11.01
CA LEU A 347 -6.78 7.88 10.63
C LEU A 347 -6.55 7.00 11.87
N VAL A 348 -7.18 5.83 11.84
CA VAL A 348 -6.91 4.74 12.78
C VAL A 348 -6.26 3.60 11.99
N THR A 349 -5.10 3.13 12.43
CA THR A 349 -4.37 2.03 11.80
C THR A 349 -4.27 0.81 12.72
N SER A 350 -3.94 -0.34 12.14
CA SER A 350 -3.72 -1.58 12.88
C SER A 350 -2.22 -1.82 13.08
N ALA A 351 -1.82 -2.22 14.28
CA ALA A 351 -0.44 -2.62 14.58
C ALA A 351 0.12 -3.60 13.54
N TRP A 352 1.36 -3.36 13.11
CA TRP A 352 2.14 -4.13 12.13
C TRP A 352 1.63 -4.06 10.68
N SER A 353 0.59 -3.27 10.40
CA SER A 353 0.03 -3.16 9.04
C SER A 353 0.78 -2.13 8.21
N THR A 354 1.54 -2.58 7.24
CA THR A 354 2.25 -1.72 6.27
C THR A 354 1.30 -0.97 5.34
N SER A 355 0.10 -1.51 5.04
CA SER A 355 -0.97 -0.74 4.38
C SER A 355 -1.36 0.52 5.16
N GLY A 356 -1.42 0.43 6.50
CA GLY A 356 -1.66 1.58 7.37
C GLY A 356 -0.54 2.60 7.29
N TYR A 357 0.73 2.15 7.27
CA TYR A 357 1.88 3.04 7.13
C TYR A 357 1.90 3.78 5.79
N VAL A 358 1.50 3.11 4.70
CA VAL A 358 1.40 3.78 3.39
C VAL A 358 0.29 4.84 3.43
N ALA A 359 -0.90 4.50 3.91
CA ALA A 359 -2.01 5.45 3.99
C ALA A 359 -1.67 6.68 4.85
N GLN A 360 -1.12 6.47 6.04
CA GLN A 360 -0.78 7.55 6.96
C GLN A 360 0.32 8.45 6.38
N GLY A 361 1.32 7.86 5.73
CA GLY A 361 2.43 8.58 5.13
C GLY A 361 2.02 9.43 3.92
N LEU A 362 1.21 8.85 3.01
CA LEU A 362 0.66 9.57 1.88
C LEU A 362 -0.23 10.74 2.32
N GLY A 363 -1.00 10.55 3.39
CA GLY A 363 -1.89 11.58 3.93
C GLY A 363 -1.19 12.65 4.77
N GLY A 364 0.06 12.40 5.20
CA GLY A 364 0.73 13.24 6.18
C GLY A 364 0.05 13.17 7.57
N LEU A 365 -0.48 11.99 7.93
CA LEU A 365 -1.34 11.79 9.08
C LEU A 365 -0.59 11.05 10.19
N LYS A 366 -0.65 11.59 11.42
CA LYS A 366 -0.22 10.90 12.64
C LYS A 366 -1.40 10.07 13.18
N PRO A 367 -1.41 8.74 12.99
CA PRO A 367 -2.59 7.94 13.26
C PRO A 367 -2.78 7.61 14.74
N TRP A 368 -3.97 7.08 15.05
CA TRP A 368 -4.19 6.25 16.23
C TRP A 368 -3.95 4.79 15.89
N ILE A 369 -3.08 4.11 16.62
CA ILE A 369 -2.71 2.72 16.37
C ILE A 369 -3.52 1.82 17.30
N LEU A 370 -4.36 0.96 16.72
CA LEU A 370 -4.97 -0.17 17.40
C LEU A 370 -3.87 -1.20 17.72
N TYR A 371 -3.62 -1.43 19.00
CA TYR A 371 -2.61 -2.40 19.42
C TYR A 371 -3.02 -3.82 19.06
N LYS A 372 -2.02 -4.66 18.80
CA LYS A 372 -2.23 -6.06 18.47
C LYS A 372 -2.88 -6.77 19.67
N SER A 373 -3.95 -7.52 19.42
CA SER A 373 -4.55 -8.36 20.46
C SER A 373 -3.67 -9.56 20.76
N GLU A 374 -3.53 -9.86 22.05
CA GLU A 374 -2.87 -11.07 22.52
C GLU A 374 -3.92 -12.02 23.09
N ASN A 375 -3.83 -13.30 22.72
CA ASN A 375 -4.78 -14.34 23.17
C ASN A 375 -6.26 -13.97 22.99
N GLN A 376 -6.59 -13.28 21.88
CA GLN A 376 -7.95 -12.80 21.56
C GLN A 376 -8.53 -11.83 22.60
N THR A 377 -7.68 -11.22 23.44
CA THR A 377 -8.07 -10.23 24.42
C THR A 377 -7.79 -8.83 23.88
N ALA A 378 -8.76 -7.92 24.04
CA ALA A 378 -8.58 -6.53 23.65
C ALA A 378 -7.52 -5.87 24.55
N PRO A 379 -6.50 -5.20 23.99
CA PRO A 379 -5.52 -4.45 24.77
C PRO A 379 -6.17 -3.35 25.61
N ASN A 380 -5.51 -2.97 26.73
CA ASN A 380 -5.90 -1.84 27.55
C ASN A 380 -4.68 -0.94 27.83
N PRO A 381 -4.61 0.28 27.25
CA PRO A 381 -5.60 0.89 26.37
C PRO A 381 -5.70 0.15 25.01
N PRO A 382 -6.83 0.25 24.28
CA PRO A 382 -7.02 -0.46 23.00
C PRO A 382 -6.23 0.18 21.85
N CYS A 383 -5.90 1.47 21.96
CA CYS A 383 -5.09 2.20 21.00
C CYS A 383 -4.29 3.32 21.66
N GLY A 384 -3.30 3.83 20.95
CA GLY A 384 -2.53 5.02 21.32
C GLY A 384 -2.18 5.85 20.09
N GLN A 385 -1.91 7.14 20.28
CA GLN A 385 -1.48 8.00 19.18
C GLN A 385 -0.03 7.67 18.81
N ALA A 386 0.26 7.57 17.51
CA ALA A 386 1.62 7.37 17.03
C ALA A 386 2.52 8.55 17.40
N MET A 387 3.81 8.32 17.59
CA MET A 387 4.83 9.33 17.79
C MET A 387 4.94 10.22 16.55
N SER A 388 4.97 9.63 15.37
CA SER A 388 5.05 10.30 14.07
C SER A 388 4.29 9.56 12.97
N MET A 389 4.17 10.20 11.79
CA MET A 389 3.57 9.62 10.59
C MET A 389 4.49 8.64 9.83
N GLU A 390 5.73 8.45 10.28
CA GLU A 390 6.70 7.59 9.59
C GLU A 390 6.37 6.09 9.71
N PRO A 391 6.63 5.30 8.65
CA PRO A 391 6.53 3.84 8.69
C PRO A 391 7.54 3.20 9.67
N CYS A 392 7.21 2.02 10.16
CA CYS A 392 8.11 1.21 10.97
C CYS A 392 8.98 0.29 10.10
N PHE A 393 10.30 0.30 10.33
CA PHE A 393 11.24 -0.71 9.85
C PHE A 393 11.13 -1.95 10.74
N HIS A 394 10.49 -3.01 10.26
CA HIS A 394 10.21 -4.22 11.05
C HIS A 394 11.42 -5.11 11.34
N ALA A 395 12.44 -5.09 10.48
CA ALA A 395 13.62 -5.94 10.61
C ALA A 395 14.93 -5.13 10.59
N PRO A 396 15.17 -4.22 11.55
CA PRO A 396 16.38 -3.40 11.59
C PRO A 396 17.61 -4.19 12.04
N PRO A 397 18.83 -3.75 11.70
CA PRO A 397 20.05 -4.28 12.30
C PRO A 397 20.22 -3.80 13.75
N PHE A 398 20.73 -4.68 14.61
CA PHE A 398 21.09 -4.41 16.00
C PHE A 398 22.60 -4.58 16.19
N TYR A 399 23.39 -3.79 15.47
CA TYR A 399 24.84 -4.00 15.37
C TYR A 399 25.62 -2.69 15.32
N ASP A 400 26.61 -2.55 16.20
CA ASP A 400 27.59 -1.47 16.15
C ASP A 400 28.73 -1.87 15.20
N CYS A 401 28.80 -1.21 14.04
CA CYS A 401 29.79 -1.46 13.02
C CYS A 401 31.24 -1.23 13.47
N LYS A 402 31.47 -0.29 14.40
CA LYS A 402 32.79 0.09 14.90
C LYS A 402 33.23 -0.85 16.02
N ALA A 403 32.37 -1.08 17.00
CA ALA A 403 32.65 -1.96 18.14
C ALA A 403 32.47 -3.45 17.82
N LYS A 404 31.89 -3.78 16.67
CA LYS A 404 31.63 -5.14 16.18
C LYS A 404 30.82 -6.01 17.14
N LYS A 405 29.84 -5.42 17.80
CA LYS A 405 28.99 -6.08 18.81
C LYS A 405 27.53 -5.66 18.64
N GLY A 406 26.63 -6.43 19.25
CA GLY A 406 25.23 -6.05 19.32
C GLY A 406 25.03 -4.72 20.07
N ILE A 407 24.14 -3.88 19.56
CA ILE A 407 23.74 -2.62 20.20
C ILE A 407 22.26 -2.38 19.95
N ASP A 408 21.61 -1.71 20.89
CA ASP A 408 20.27 -1.18 20.69
C ASP A 408 20.33 0.06 19.80
N THR A 409 19.92 -0.10 18.54
CA THR A 409 19.92 0.97 17.54
C THR A 409 18.78 1.97 17.70
N GLY A 410 17.74 1.65 18.48
CA GLY A 410 16.61 2.54 18.78
C GLY A 410 16.88 3.52 19.92
N ALA A 411 18.04 3.42 20.57
CA ALA A 411 18.47 4.27 21.67
C ALA A 411 19.74 5.09 21.37
N LEU A 412 20.17 5.13 20.10
CA LEU A 412 21.42 5.79 19.71
C LEU A 412 21.29 7.30 19.49
N VAL A 413 20.19 7.73 18.87
CA VAL A 413 19.95 9.13 18.50
C VAL A 413 18.48 9.48 18.74
N PRO A 414 18.14 10.72 19.09
CA PRO A 414 16.77 11.08 19.48
C PRO A 414 15.73 10.94 18.35
N HIS A 415 16.16 11.03 17.10
CA HIS A 415 15.29 10.99 15.93
C HIS A 415 15.09 9.59 15.33
N VAL A 416 15.69 8.56 15.92
CA VAL A 416 15.45 7.15 15.57
C VAL A 416 15.08 6.40 16.84
N THR A 417 13.86 5.88 16.89
CA THR A 417 13.31 5.23 18.09
C THR A 417 12.59 3.93 17.75
N HIS A 418 12.30 3.12 18.76
CA HIS A 418 11.49 1.91 18.60
C HIS A 418 10.04 2.24 18.23
N CYS A 419 9.43 1.40 17.39
CA CYS A 419 8.04 1.60 16.99
C CYS A 419 7.05 1.32 18.13
N GLU A 420 5.92 2.02 18.11
CA GLU A 420 4.83 1.91 19.08
C GLU A 420 4.11 0.57 18.97
N ASP A 421 4.08 0.00 17.76
CA ASP A 421 3.36 -1.22 17.45
C ASP A 421 4.28 -2.44 17.36
N MET A 422 5.55 -2.27 17.02
CA MET A 422 6.55 -3.33 16.95
C MET A 422 7.80 -2.94 17.76
N SER A 423 7.92 -3.50 18.96
CA SER A 423 8.92 -3.06 19.95
C SER A 423 10.38 -3.22 19.54
N TRP A 424 10.69 -4.10 18.59
CA TRP A 424 12.04 -4.25 18.00
C TRP A 424 12.20 -3.52 16.66
N GLY A 425 11.13 -2.94 16.11
CA GLY A 425 11.23 -2.15 14.90
C GLY A 425 11.87 -0.79 15.17
N LEU A 426 12.23 -0.06 14.12
CA LEU A 426 12.70 1.33 14.20
C LEU A 426 11.83 2.26 13.35
N LYS A 427 11.63 3.49 13.79
CA LYS A 427 11.01 4.55 12.98
C LYS A 427 11.65 5.90 13.25
N LEU A 428 11.45 6.82 12.32
CA LEU A 428 11.88 8.20 12.47
C LEU A 428 10.85 9.01 13.24
N VAL A 429 11.34 9.89 14.11
CA VAL A 429 10.54 10.87 14.85
C VAL A 429 11.23 12.22 14.79
N ASP A 430 10.45 13.29 14.81
CA ASP A 430 10.98 14.64 14.90
C ASP A 430 10.88 15.09 16.36
N ASN A 431 12.02 15.29 17.02
CA ASN A 431 12.06 15.89 18.34
C ASN A 431 12.20 17.40 18.15
N GLN A 432 11.09 18.11 18.31
CA GLN A 432 11.07 19.58 18.27
C GLN A 432 11.72 20.23 19.50
N ASP A 433 12.26 19.46 20.45
CA ASP A 433 12.87 19.94 21.69
C ASP A 433 14.37 20.31 21.56
N GLU A 434 14.95 20.29 20.36
CA GLU A 434 16.36 20.68 20.09
C GLU A 434 16.52 21.97 19.26
N LEU A 435 15.57 22.91 19.34
CA LEU A 435 15.69 24.26 18.73
C LEU A 435 15.94 25.37 19.75
#